data_AF-A0A6I2XLN8-F1
#
_entry.id   AF-A0A6I2XLN8-F1
#
_cell.length_a   1.000
_cell.length_b   1.000
_cell.length_c   1.000
_cell.angle_alpha   90.00
_cell.angle_beta   90.00
_cell.angle_gamma   90.00
#
_symmetry.space_group_name_H-M   'P 1'
#
loop_
_entity.id
_entity.type
_entity.pdbx_description
1 polymer ?
#
loop_
_entity_poly.entity_id
_entity_poly.type
_entity_poly.pdbx_seq_one_letter_code
_entity_poly.pdbx_strand_id
1 'polypeptide(L)'
;MWSASRQDGSAVTNFVLVAFPMLAIFVATISITLGSYARLVLLDSTIEGARFAALADQDIASGIAKTRQLVAATLGAGLNVNVAASVLRIGKVESVRFVSTLGIDLIPSSYVLSASSVATRENEY
;
A
#
# COMPACT_ATOMS: atom_id res chain seq x y z
N MET A 1 22.92 35.40 -50.80
CA MET A 1 23.23 33.97 -50.57
C MET A 1 22.84 33.64 -49.13
N TRP A 2 21.67 33.02 -48.89
CA TRP A 2 21.27 32.62 -47.54
C TRP A 2 21.72 31.17 -47.32
N SER A 3 22.57 30.92 -46.31
CA SER A 3 22.87 29.56 -45.88
C SER A 3 21.73 29.07 -44.98
N ALA A 4 21.05 28.01 -45.40
CA ALA A 4 20.08 27.32 -44.55
C ALA A 4 20.83 26.69 -43.37
N SER A 5 20.67 27.26 -42.17
CA SER A 5 21.18 26.68 -40.93
C SER A 5 20.31 25.46 -40.57
N ARG A 6 20.94 24.30 -40.35
CA ARG A 6 20.27 23.06 -39.95
C ARG A 6 19.55 23.26 -38.61
N GLN A 7 18.22 23.39 -38.65
CA GLN A 7 17.34 23.49 -37.48
C GLN A 7 17.03 22.13 -36.84
N ASP A 8 17.46 21.03 -37.46
CA ASP A 8 17.10 19.65 -37.09
C ASP A 8 17.50 19.29 -35.63
N GLY A 9 18.59 19.87 -35.11
CA GLY A 9 19.01 19.65 -33.72
C GLY A 9 18.10 20.31 -32.66
N SER A 10 17.40 21.39 -33.01
CA SER A 10 16.46 22.07 -32.10
C SER A 10 15.17 21.28 -31.94
N ALA A 11 14.69 20.67 -33.03
CA ALA A 11 13.45 19.89 -33.03
C ALA A 11 13.54 18.68 -32.08
N VAL A 12 14.67 17.94 -32.13
CA VAL A 12 14.91 16.80 -31.24
C VAL A 12 15.02 17.25 -29.79
N THR A 13 15.73 18.34 -29.52
CA THR A 13 15.90 18.89 -28.17
C THR A 13 14.55 19.33 -27.58
N ASN A 14 13.75 20.08 -28.34
CA ASN A 14 12.44 20.54 -27.90
C ASN A 14 11.48 19.38 -27.65
N PHE A 15 11.51 18.34 -28.50
CA PHE A 15 10.72 17.14 -28.27
C PHE A 15 11.09 16.45 -26.96
N VAL A 16 12.38 16.25 -26.68
CA VAL A 16 12.84 15.62 -25.43
C VAL A 16 12.45 16.44 -24.22
N LEU A 17 12.58 17.77 -24.30
CA LEU A 17 12.19 18.70 -23.23
C LEU A 17 10.69 18.63 -22.88
N VAL A 18 9.84 18.17 -23.79
CA VAL A 18 8.40 18.00 -23.54
C VAL A 18 8.06 16.54 -23.21
N ALA A 19 8.55 15.60 -24.01
CA ALA A 19 8.23 14.18 -23.89
C ALA A 19 8.73 13.60 -22.56
N PHE A 20 9.92 14.01 -22.11
CA PHE A 20 10.49 13.51 -20.86
C PHE A 20 9.67 13.92 -19.62
N PRO A 21 9.40 15.21 -19.34
CA PRO A 21 8.58 15.58 -18.20
C PRO A 21 7.14 15.08 -18.33
N MET A 22 6.56 15.03 -19.54
CA MET A 22 5.24 14.47 -19.75
C MET A 22 5.18 12.99 -19.36
N LEU A 23 6.17 12.20 -19.78
CA LEU A 23 6.30 10.79 -19.39
C LEU A 23 6.55 10.67 -17.87
N ALA A 24 7.42 11.51 -17.31
CA ALA A 24 7.72 11.50 -15.89
C ALA A 24 6.47 11.80 -15.04
N ILE A 25 5.68 12.80 -15.43
CA ILE A 25 4.41 13.13 -14.77
C ILE A 25 3.42 11.98 -14.91
N PHE A 26 3.30 11.40 -16.10
CA PHE A 26 2.42 10.24 -16.33
C PHE A 26 2.77 9.06 -15.41
N VAL A 27 4.05 8.69 -15.36
CA VAL A 27 4.54 7.61 -14.47
C VAL A 27 4.36 7.99 -13.00
N ALA A 28 4.61 9.24 -12.63
CA ALA A 28 4.40 9.73 -11.26
C ALA A 28 2.91 9.62 -10.86
N THR A 29 1.98 10.02 -11.72
CA THR A 29 0.54 9.89 -11.48
C THR A 29 0.14 8.44 -11.28
N ILE A 30 0.55 7.53 -12.17
CA ILE A 30 0.26 6.10 -12.02
C ILE A 30 0.84 5.56 -10.70
N SER A 31 2.08 5.92 -10.38
CA SER A 31 2.74 5.46 -9.15
C SER A 31 2.02 5.95 -7.90
N ILE A 32 1.59 7.21 -7.88
CA ILE A 32 0.83 7.79 -6.77
C ILE A 32 -0.53 7.10 -6.63
N THR A 33 -1.25 6.92 -7.74
CA THR A 33 -2.56 6.25 -7.74
C THR A 33 -2.44 4.82 -7.24
N LEU A 34 -1.48 4.04 -7.76
CA LEU A 34 -1.29 2.65 -7.37
C LEU A 34 -0.85 2.50 -5.91
N GLY A 35 0.09 3.34 -5.45
CA GLY A 35 0.51 3.36 -4.05
C GLY A 35 -0.61 3.76 -3.09
N SER A 36 -1.43 4.74 -3.49
CA SER A 36 -2.61 5.17 -2.71
C SER A 36 -3.66 4.06 -2.64
N TYR A 37 -3.96 3.42 -3.77
CA TYR A 37 -4.88 2.30 -3.83
C TYR A 37 -4.44 1.15 -2.92
N ALA A 38 -3.16 0.73 -3.02
CA ALA A 38 -2.63 -0.33 -2.17
C ALA A 38 -2.73 0.03 -0.67
N ARG A 39 -2.44 1.28 -0.30
CA ARG A 39 -2.56 1.74 1.09
C ARG A 39 -4.00 1.67 1.60
N LEU A 40 -4.97 2.06 0.77
CA LEU A 40 -6.39 1.99 1.13
C LEU A 40 -6.85 0.55 1.33
N VAL A 41 -6.47 -0.36 0.42
CA VAL A 41 -6.78 -1.80 0.53
C VAL A 41 -6.14 -2.42 1.77
N LEU A 42 -4.88 -2.09 2.07
CA LEU A 42 -4.20 -2.57 3.27
C LEU A 42 -4.90 -2.08 4.54
N LEU A 43 -5.32 -0.82 4.59
CA LEU A 43 -6.01 -0.26 5.74
C LEU A 43 -7.35 -0.97 5.97
N ASP A 44 -8.15 -1.10 4.91
CA ASP A 44 -9.45 -1.78 4.95
C ASP A 44 -9.31 -3.24 5.43
N SER A 45 -8.36 -3.97 4.84
CA SER A 45 -8.08 -5.36 5.22
C SER A 45 -7.59 -5.47 6.67
N THR A 46 -6.81 -4.50 7.14
CA THR A 46 -6.27 -4.47 8.51
C THR A 46 -7.37 -4.13 9.54
N ILE A 47 -8.32 -3.26 9.18
CA ILE A 47 -9.50 -2.96 10.00
C ILE A 47 -10.38 -4.20 10.12
N GLU A 48 -10.68 -4.86 9.00
CA GLU A 48 -11.53 -6.05 9.01
C GLU A 48 -10.85 -7.22 9.74
N GLY A 49 -9.53 -7.39 9.60
CA GLY A 49 -8.78 -8.38 10.37
C GLY A 49 -8.76 -8.11 11.87
N ALA A 50 -8.64 -6.84 12.29
CA ALA A 50 -8.72 -6.47 13.69
C ALA A 50 -10.11 -6.68 14.28
N ARG A 51 -11.15 -6.32 13.54
CA ARG A 51 -12.53 -6.60 13.91
C ARG A 51 -12.75 -8.10 14.06
N PHE A 52 -12.29 -8.89 13.09
CA PHE A 52 -12.42 -10.34 13.10
C PHE A 52 -11.72 -10.98 14.31
N ALA A 53 -10.51 -10.54 14.66
CA ALA A 53 -9.79 -11.02 15.84
C ALA A 53 -10.33 -10.52 17.19
N ALA A 54 -11.19 -9.49 17.20
CA ALA A 54 -11.81 -8.98 18.41
C ALA A 54 -13.09 -9.74 18.80
N LEU A 55 -13.60 -10.62 17.93
CA LEU A 55 -14.73 -11.51 18.24
C LEU A 55 -14.31 -12.54 19.31
N ALA A 56 -15.23 -12.87 20.22
CA ALA A 56 -14.98 -13.74 21.37
C ALA A 56 -14.41 -15.13 20.99
N ASP A 57 -14.89 -15.71 19.89
CA ASP A 57 -14.52 -17.05 19.40
C ASP A 57 -13.31 -17.07 18.45
N GLN A 58 -12.70 -15.92 18.16
CA GLN A 58 -11.62 -15.84 17.19
C GLN A 58 -10.28 -15.61 17.86
N ASP A 59 -9.27 -16.35 17.39
CA ASP A 59 -7.89 -16.10 17.75
C ASP A 59 -7.24 -15.06 16.83
N ILE A 60 -6.19 -14.41 17.32
CA ILE A 60 -5.39 -13.42 16.61
C ILE A 60 -4.82 -14.00 15.32
N ALA A 61 -4.40 -15.29 15.33
CA ALA A 61 -3.88 -15.96 14.15
C ALA A 61 -4.92 -16.01 13.01
N SER A 62 -6.20 -16.19 13.34
CA SER A 62 -7.30 -16.19 12.37
C SER A 62 -7.51 -14.80 11.77
N GLY A 63 -7.39 -13.73 12.56
CA GLY A 63 -7.41 -12.35 12.07
C GLY A 63 -6.25 -12.04 11.11
N ILE A 64 -5.03 -12.51 11.43
CA ILE A 64 -3.86 -12.37 10.54
C ILE A 64 -4.10 -13.09 9.21
N ALA A 65 -4.59 -14.34 9.26
CA ALA A 65 -4.90 -15.11 8.06
C ALA A 65 -5.97 -14.42 7.21
N LYS A 66 -7.02 -13.88 7.84
CA LYS A 66 -8.08 -13.13 7.16
C LYS A 66 -7.56 -11.86 6.49
N THR A 67 -6.72 -11.07 7.15
CA THR A 67 -6.08 -9.89 6.55
C THR A 67 -5.27 -10.27 5.31
N ARG A 68 -4.44 -11.33 5.39
CA ARG A 68 -3.66 -11.82 4.25
C ARG A 68 -4.55 -12.25 3.09
N GLN A 69 -5.64 -12.95 3.38
CA GLN A 69 -6.60 -13.40 2.37
C GLN A 69 -7.27 -12.22 1.65
N LEU A 70 -7.72 -11.20 2.39
CA LEU A 70 -8.37 -10.01 1.81
C LEU A 70 -7.41 -9.20 0.94
N VAL A 71 -6.17 -9.01 1.42
CA VAL A 71 -5.12 -8.34 0.64
C VAL A 71 -4.80 -9.14 -0.62
N ALA A 72 -4.61 -10.45 -0.52
CA ALA A 72 -4.31 -11.30 -1.68
C ALA A 72 -5.46 -11.36 -2.70
N ALA A 73 -6.72 -11.31 -2.25
CA ALA A 73 -7.89 -11.28 -3.13
C ALA A 73 -7.98 -9.98 -3.96
N THR A 74 -7.45 -8.87 -3.43
CA THR A 74 -7.59 -7.54 -4.03
C THR A 74 -6.34 -7.12 -4.80
N LEU A 75 -5.16 -7.32 -4.21
CA LEU A 75 -3.86 -6.90 -4.76
C LEU A 75 -3.10 -8.04 -5.45
N GLY A 76 -3.57 -9.28 -5.31
CA GLY A 76 -2.96 -10.48 -5.90
C GLY A 76 -1.96 -11.19 -4.98
N ALA A 77 -1.80 -12.50 -5.18
CA ALA A 77 -0.97 -13.36 -4.33
C ALA A 77 0.55 -13.19 -4.50
N GLY A 78 0.99 -12.47 -5.54
CA GLY A 78 2.41 -12.26 -5.84
C GLY A 78 3.10 -11.19 -4.99
N LEU A 79 2.36 -10.50 -4.12
CA LEU A 79 2.87 -9.41 -3.29
C LEU A 79 3.22 -9.91 -1.89
N ASN A 80 4.42 -9.56 -1.42
CA ASN A 80 4.88 -9.91 -0.08
C ASN A 80 4.27 -8.97 0.97
N VAL A 81 3.27 -9.47 1.68
CA VAL A 81 2.58 -8.74 2.75
C VAL A 81 2.92 -9.37 4.10
N ASN A 82 3.64 -8.62 4.93
CA ASN A 82 3.87 -8.98 6.31
C ASN A 82 2.71 -8.45 7.17
N VAL A 83 2.13 -9.29 8.02
CA VAL A 83 1.03 -8.90 8.92
C VAL A 83 1.43 -9.35 10.32
N ALA A 84 1.46 -8.41 11.25
CA ALA A 84 1.71 -8.63 12.66
C ALA A 84 0.49 -8.15 13.46
N ALA A 85 0.20 -8.84 14.56
CA ALA A 85 -0.85 -8.43 15.48
C ALA A 85 -0.35 -8.56 16.92
N SER A 86 -0.76 -7.64 17.79
CA SER A 86 -0.41 -7.65 19.21
C SER A 86 -1.61 -7.25 20.06
N VAL A 87 -1.83 -7.96 21.17
CA VAL A 87 -2.81 -7.55 22.18
C VAL A 87 -2.19 -6.47 23.04
N LEU A 88 -2.77 -5.27 23.01
CA LEU A 88 -2.52 -4.23 23.99
C LEU A 88 -3.68 -4.22 24.98
N ARG A 89 -3.37 -4.45 26.26
CA ARG A 89 -4.34 -4.21 27.33
C ARG A 89 -4.22 -2.75 27.78
N ILE A 90 -5.21 -1.93 27.46
CA ILE A 90 -5.27 -0.52 27.89
C ILE A 90 -6.33 -0.41 28.98
N GLY A 91 -5.91 -0.38 30.25
CA GLY A 91 -6.81 -0.38 31.39
C GLY A 91 -7.55 -1.71 31.59
N LYS A 92 -8.88 -1.70 31.63
CA LYS A 92 -9.75 -2.90 31.69
C LYS A 92 -10.13 -3.44 30.30
N VAL A 93 -9.65 -2.83 29.21
CA VAL A 93 -10.05 -3.15 27.84
C VAL A 93 -8.90 -3.88 27.15
N GLU A 94 -9.17 -5.05 26.58
CA GLU A 94 -8.25 -5.73 25.66
C GLU A 94 -8.43 -5.10 24.27
N SER A 95 -7.34 -4.63 23.67
CA SER A 95 -7.35 -4.01 22.35
C SER A 95 -6.34 -4.70 21.45
N VAL A 96 -6.75 -5.20 20.29
CA VAL A 96 -5.84 -5.88 19.36
C VAL A 96 -5.33 -4.88 18.33
N ARG A 97 -4.02 -4.63 18.31
CA ARG A 97 -3.33 -3.81 17.31
C ARG A 97 -2.88 -4.69 16.16
N PHE A 98 -3.29 -4.36 14.94
CA PHE A 98 -2.74 -4.95 13.73
C PHE A 98 -1.77 -4.00 13.06
N VAL A 99 -0.73 -4.52 12.44
CA VAL A 99 0.23 -3.79 11.60
C VAL A 99 0.50 -4.63 10.35
N SER A 100 0.10 -4.09 9.20
CA SER A 100 0.34 -4.73 7.89
C SER A 100 1.35 -3.92 7.10
N THR A 101 2.34 -4.59 6.53
CA THR A 101 3.43 -4.01 5.76
C THR A 101 3.53 -4.67 4.39
N LEU A 102 3.43 -3.87 3.32
CA LEU A 102 3.62 -4.31 1.95
C LEU A 102 4.94 -3.77 1.40
N GLY A 103 5.78 -4.67 0.85
CA GLY A 103 6.97 -4.33 0.08
C GLY A 103 6.71 -4.47 -1.42
N ILE A 104 7.00 -3.42 -2.20
CA ILE A 104 6.90 -3.45 -3.67
C ILE A 104 8.32 -3.47 -4.23
N ASP A 105 8.70 -4.58 -4.87
CA ASP A 105 10.07 -4.82 -5.35
C ASP A 105 10.35 -4.26 -6.76
N LEU A 106 9.56 -3.26 -7.19
CA LEU A 106 9.57 -2.77 -8.56
C LEU A 106 10.64 -1.68 -8.81
N ILE A 107 11.33 -1.22 -7.76
CA ILE A 107 12.35 -0.16 -7.76
C ILE A 107 13.38 -0.50 -6.65
N PRO A 108 14.70 -0.25 -6.80
CA PRO A 108 15.70 -0.55 -5.76
C PRO A 108 15.44 0.16 -4.42
N SER A 109 14.64 1.24 -4.42
CA SER A 109 14.08 1.80 -3.20
C SER A 109 12.78 1.06 -2.88
N SER A 110 12.90 0.04 -2.02
CA SER A 110 11.74 -0.70 -1.51
C SER A 110 10.79 0.27 -0.81
N TYR A 111 9.60 0.48 -1.38
CA TYR A 111 8.55 1.25 -0.71
C TYR A 111 7.84 0.35 0.30
N VAL A 112 7.79 0.82 1.55
CA VAL A 112 7.16 0.12 2.67
C VAL A 112 5.87 0.84 3.03
N LEU A 113 4.72 0.21 2.77
CA LEU A 113 3.42 0.75 3.16
C LEU A 113 2.97 0.10 4.46
N SER A 114 2.75 0.90 5.49
CA SER A 114 2.27 0.43 6.80
C SER A 114 0.83 0.87 7.06
N ALA A 115 -0.01 -0.06 7.51
CA ALA A 115 -1.36 0.20 8.01
C ALA A 115 -1.49 -0.35 9.43
N SER A 116 -2.14 0.38 10.34
CA SER A 116 -2.40 -0.11 11.69
C SER A 116 -3.83 0.18 12.13
N SER A 117 -4.46 -0.78 12.81
CA SER A 117 -5.80 -0.66 13.38
C SER A 117 -5.81 -1.19 14.82
N VAL A 118 -6.78 -0.74 15.62
CA VAL A 118 -6.99 -1.18 17.00
C VAL A 118 -8.47 -1.50 17.20
N ALA A 119 -8.80 -2.70 17.68
CA ALA A 119 -10.17 -3.10 17.98
C ALA A 119 -10.30 -3.56 19.44
N THR A 120 -11.34 -3.09 20.13
CA THR A 120 -11.69 -3.50 21.50
C THR A 120 -12.33 -4.88 21.47
N ARG A 121 -11.82 -5.81 22.28
CA ARG A 121 -12.40 -7.15 22.43
C ARG A 121 -13.71 -7.05 23.20
N GLU A 122 -14.78 -7.63 22.66
CA GLU A 122 -16.02 -7.83 23.42
C GLU A 122 -15.75 -8.90 24.46
N ASN A 123 -15.59 -8.47 25.71
CA ASN A 123 -15.57 -9.36 26.85
C ASN A 123 -17.05 -9.55 27.26
N GLU A 124 -17.54 -10.79 27.24
CA GLU A 124 -18.83 -11.11 27.84
C GLU A 124 -18.86 -10.56 29.28
N TYR A 125 -19.98 -9.91 29.60
CA TYR A 125 -20.28 -9.34 30.91
C TYR A 125 -20.45 -10.44 31.96
#